data_AF-A0A976PGC2-F1
#
_entry.id   AF-A0A976PGC2-F1
#
_cell.length_a   1.000
_cell.length_b   1.000
_cell.length_c   1.000
_cell.angle_alpha   90.00
_cell.angle_beta   90.00
_cell.angle_gamma   90.00
#
_symmetry.space_group_name_H-M   'P 1'
#
loop_
_entity.id
_entity.type
_entity.pdbx_description
1 polymer ?
#
loop_
_entity_poly.entity_id
_entity_poly.type
_entity_poly.pdbx_seq_one_letter_code
_entity_poly.pdbx_strand_id
1 'polypeptide(L)'
;MRLKTKVDFRKYIVITMISTAFCCLFARNTSEVVGIFIIYVAALLNQMMLTEIVLEMTAPEEEKIYSKGSMITLGIGKLVVLIAGITLGVHFMGNRIIIPVLNYVIQIFALGFSLKQGEPVEKK
;
A
#
# COMPACT_ATOMS: atom_id res chain seq x y z
N MET A 1 -12.94 -7.82 8.11
CA MET A 1 -11.75 -6.94 7.99
C MET A 1 -12.10 -5.52 8.42
N ARG A 2 -11.58 -5.07 9.57
CA ARG A 2 -11.78 -3.69 10.08
C ARG A 2 -11.27 -2.60 9.11
N LEU A 3 -10.42 -2.96 8.13
CA LEU A 3 -9.97 -1.99 7.10
C LEU A 3 -11.13 -1.37 6.31
N LYS A 4 -12.19 -2.12 6.02
CA LYS A 4 -13.32 -1.59 5.22
C LYS A 4 -14.05 -0.43 5.93
N THR A 5 -13.92 -0.35 7.26
CA THR A 5 -14.61 0.64 8.08
C THR A 5 -13.83 1.94 8.18
N LYS A 6 -12.48 1.88 8.23
CA LYS A 6 -11.62 3.07 8.39
C LYS A 6 -10.98 3.58 7.09
N VAL A 7 -10.86 2.74 6.06
CA VAL A 7 -10.30 3.14 4.76
C VAL A 7 -11.38 3.11 3.70
N ASP A 8 -11.53 4.22 2.97
CA ASP A 8 -12.32 4.23 1.74
C ASP A 8 -11.50 3.64 0.59
N PHE A 9 -11.54 2.31 0.47
CA PHE A 9 -10.81 1.58 -0.57
C PHE A 9 -11.14 2.05 -1.99
N ARG A 10 -12.35 2.56 -2.23
CA ARG A 10 -12.75 3.03 -3.55
C ARG A 10 -12.03 4.33 -3.90
N LYS A 11 -11.98 5.28 -2.96
CA LYS A 11 -11.18 6.52 -3.13
C LYS A 11 -9.70 6.21 -3.28
N TYR A 12 -9.19 5.30 -2.44
CA TYR A 12 -7.78 4.88 -2.50
C TYR A 12 -7.41 4.34 -3.86
N ILE A 13 -8.12 3.30 -4.35
CA ILE A 13 -7.84 2.67 -5.65
C ILE A 13 -7.96 3.69 -6.79
N VAL A 14 -8.94 4.59 -6.77
CA VAL A 14 -9.09 5.59 -7.84
C VAL A 14 -7.90 6.56 -7.87
N ILE A 15 -7.47 7.09 -6.72
CA ILE A 15 -6.34 8.02 -6.66
C ILE A 15 -5.05 7.33 -7.10
N THR A 16 -4.80 6.12 -6.60
CA THR A 16 -3.58 5.37 -6.94
C THR A 16 -3.58 4.88 -8.39
N MET A 17 -4.75 4.58 -8.96
CA MET A 17 -4.88 4.21 -10.36
C MET A 17 -4.57 5.41 -11.27
N ILE A 18 -5.01 6.61 -10.92
CA ILE A 18 -4.70 7.84 -11.68
C ILE A 18 -3.18 8.13 -11.62
N SER A 19 -2.55 8.04 -10.45
CA SER A 19 -1.10 8.26 -10.35
C SER A 19 -0.29 7.21 -11.11
N THR A 20 -0.78 5.97 -11.12
CA THR A 20 -0.13 4.87 -11.85
C THR A 20 -0.32 5.01 -13.36
N ALA A 21 -1.49 5.43 -13.82
CA ALA A 21 -1.73 5.77 -15.23
C ALA A 21 -0.80 6.90 -15.69
N PHE A 22 -0.58 7.91 -14.83
CA PHE A 22 0.38 8.98 -15.11
C PHE A 22 1.82 8.46 -15.20
N CYS A 23 2.21 7.52 -14.33
CA CYS A 23 3.53 6.88 -14.40
C CYS A 23 3.70 6.02 -15.66
N CYS A 24 2.64 5.38 -16.14
CA CYS A 24 2.67 4.61 -17.39
C CYS A 24 2.92 5.48 -18.62
N LEU A 25 2.53 6.77 -18.62
CA LEU A 25 2.84 7.69 -19.73
C LEU A 25 4.36 7.96 -19.87
N PHE A 26 5.12 7.79 -18.78
CA PHE A 26 6.57 7.91 -18.79
C PHE A 26 7.30 6.61 -19.15
N ALA A 27 6.58 5.50 -19.30
CA ALA A 27 7.14 4.22 -19.72
C ALA A 27 7.41 4.23 -21.23
N ARG A 28 8.60 3.77 -21.63
CA ARG A 28 9.01 3.70 -23.03
C ARG A 28 8.73 2.35 -23.67
N ASN A 29 8.80 1.28 -22.87
CA ASN A 29 8.71 -0.10 -23.34
C ASN A 29 7.59 -0.85 -22.64
N THR A 30 7.01 -1.86 -23.29
CA THR A 30 5.97 -2.72 -22.71
C THR A 30 6.47 -3.45 -21.46
N SER A 31 7.77 -3.80 -21.39
CA SER A 31 8.40 -4.38 -20.19
C SER A 31 8.39 -3.42 -19.00
N GLU A 32 8.58 -2.13 -19.24
CA GLU A 32 8.51 -1.10 -18.20
C GLU A 32 7.08 -0.93 -17.68
N VAL A 33 6.07 -1.00 -18.56
CA VAL A 33 4.65 -0.97 -18.16
C VAL A 33 4.31 -2.15 -17.26
N VAL A 34 4.75 -3.36 -17.62
CA VAL A 34 4.56 -4.56 -16.79
C VAL A 34 5.26 -4.40 -15.44
N GLY A 35 6.49 -3.85 -15.42
CA GLY A 35 7.20 -3.54 -14.18
C GLY A 35 6.42 -2.57 -13.28
N ILE A 36 5.87 -1.49 -13.84
CA ILE A 36 5.03 -0.52 -13.10
C ILE A 36 3.82 -1.21 -12.48
N PHE A 37 3.13 -2.08 -13.23
CA PHE A 37 1.98 -2.83 -12.71
C PHE A 37 2.35 -3.80 -11.60
N ILE A 38 3.46 -4.53 -11.73
CA ILE A 38 3.93 -5.45 -10.68
C ILE A 38 4.26 -4.69 -9.40
N ILE A 39 5.01 -3.59 -9.52
CA ILE A 39 5.37 -2.77 -8.35
C ILE A 39 4.12 -2.11 -7.75
N TYR A 40 3.16 -1.69 -8.59
CA TYR A 40 1.88 -1.17 -8.14
C TYR A 40 1.12 -2.18 -7.26
N VAL A 41 1.00 -3.43 -7.71
CA VAL A 41 0.33 -4.48 -6.92
C VAL A 41 1.10 -4.77 -5.62
N ALA A 42 2.43 -4.87 -5.69
CA ALA A 42 3.26 -5.07 -4.51
C ALA A 42 3.10 -3.94 -3.48
N ALA A 43 3.03 -2.70 -3.96
CA ALA A 43 2.78 -1.52 -3.14
C ALA A 43 1.42 -1.57 -2.45
N LEU A 44 0.35 -1.86 -3.20
CA LEU A 44 -1.00 -2.01 -2.64
C LEU A 44 -1.04 -3.07 -1.54
N LEU A 45 -0.43 -4.24 -1.78
CA LEU A 45 -0.38 -5.32 -0.79
C LEU A 45 0.39 -4.91 0.46
N ASN A 46 1.59 -4.35 0.30
CA ASN A 46 2.39 -3.86 1.42
C ASN A 46 1.62 -2.85 2.27
N GLN A 47 0.89 -1.96 1.61
CA GLN A 47 0.17 -0.88 2.26
C GLN A 47 -1.14 -1.35 2.94
N MET A 48 -1.82 -2.36 2.39
CA MET A 48 -2.89 -3.08 3.07
C MET A 48 -2.38 -3.76 4.35
N MET A 49 -1.26 -4.49 4.27
CA MET A 49 -0.65 -5.16 5.42
C MET A 49 -0.21 -4.15 6.49
N LEU A 50 0.35 -3.00 6.08
CA LEU A 50 0.71 -1.93 6.99
C LEU A 50 -0.53 -1.39 7.72
N THR A 51 -1.62 -1.18 7.00
CA THR A 51 -2.87 -0.68 7.58
C THR A 51 -3.44 -1.68 8.59
N GLU A 52 -3.43 -2.98 8.29
CA GLU A 52 -3.84 -4.02 9.24
C GLU A 52 -3.02 -3.98 10.52
N ILE A 53 -1.69 -3.94 10.40
CA ILE A 53 -0.79 -3.89 11.55
C ILE A 53 -1.07 -2.64 12.39
N VAL A 54 -1.19 -1.46 11.77
CA VAL A 54 -1.47 -0.21 12.51
C VAL A 54 -2.83 -0.26 13.20
N LEU A 55 -3.87 -0.77 12.54
CA LEU A 55 -5.19 -0.90 13.13
C LEU A 55 -5.20 -1.86 14.32
N GLU A 56 -4.48 -2.97 14.20
CA GLU A 56 -4.38 -3.98 15.25
C GLU A 56 -3.54 -3.48 16.44
N MET A 57 -2.45 -2.75 16.18
CA MET A 57 -1.61 -2.15 17.22
C MET A 57 -2.29 -1.00 17.96
N THR A 58 -3.23 -0.31 17.32
CA THR A 58 -3.99 0.81 17.92
C THR A 58 -5.35 0.39 18.47
N ALA A 59 -5.77 -0.87 18.28
CA ALA A 59 -6.99 -1.41 18.84
C ALA A 59 -6.85 -1.68 20.36
N PRO A 60 -7.91 -1.45 21.15
CA PRO A 60 -7.95 -1.88 22.54
C PRO A 60 -7.82 -3.42 22.65
N GLU A 61 -7.25 -3.92 23.74
CA GLU A 61 -6.92 -5.35 23.89
C GLU A 61 -8.11 -6.30 23.70
N GLU A 62 -9.31 -5.85 24.05
CA GLU A 62 -10.56 -6.61 23.91
C GLU A 62 -11.02 -6.81 22.45
N GLU A 63 -10.49 -6.01 21.52
CA GLU A 63 -10.86 -6.06 20.11
C GLU A 63 -9.71 -6.53 19.20
N LYS A 64 -8.63 -7.06 19.78
CA LYS A 64 -7.51 -7.64 19.02
C LYS A 64 -7.96 -8.94 18.38
N ILE A 65 -7.93 -8.98 17.05
CA ILE A 65 -8.35 -10.13 16.24
C ILE A 65 -7.16 -11.05 15.95
N TYR A 66 -5.94 -10.49 15.91
CA TYR A 66 -4.73 -11.21 15.53
C TYR A 66 -3.87 -11.54 16.74
N SER A 67 -3.36 -12.78 16.78
CA SER A 67 -2.34 -13.18 17.74
C SER A 67 -1.01 -12.46 17.47
N LYS A 68 -0.16 -12.32 18.50
CA LYS A 68 1.20 -11.76 18.35
C LYS A 68 1.99 -12.43 17.22
N GLY A 69 1.85 -13.76 17.08
CA GLY A 69 2.49 -14.51 16.00
C GLY A 69 2.01 -14.08 14.61
N SER A 70 0.69 -13.91 14.44
CA SER A 70 0.11 -13.48 13.18
C SER A 70 0.50 -12.04 12.79
N MET A 71 0.63 -11.13 13.77
CA MET A 71 1.17 -9.78 13.54
C MET A 71 2.63 -9.80 13.08
N ILE A 72 3.46 -10.68 13.67
CA ILE A 72 4.85 -10.85 13.24
C ILE A 72 4.89 -11.39 11.81
N THR A 73 4.04 -12.36 11.47
CA THR A 73 3.95 -12.88 10.09
C THR A 73 3.54 -11.80 9.10
N LEU A 74 2.56 -10.94 9.43
CA LEU A 74 2.19 -9.79 8.61
C LEU A 74 3.35 -8.80 8.45
N GLY A 75 4.07 -8.54 9.55
CA GLY A 75 5.25 -7.67 9.55
C GLY A 75 6.39 -8.18 8.68
N ILE A 76 6.69 -9.48 8.74
CA ILE A 76 7.72 -10.12 7.90
C ILE A 76 7.23 -10.19 6.44
N GLY A 77 5.97 -10.57 6.23
CA GLY A 77 5.39 -10.68 4.90
C GLY A 77 5.46 -9.35 4.13
N LYS A 78 5.22 -8.21 4.79
CA LYS A 78 5.37 -6.90 4.13
C LYS A 78 6.81 -6.64 3.67
N LEU A 79 7.82 -7.07 4.43
CA LEU A 79 9.23 -6.92 4.06
C LEU A 79 9.55 -7.78 2.84
N VAL A 80 9.04 -9.01 2.81
CA VAL A 80 9.19 -9.90 1.66
C VAL A 80 8.55 -9.28 0.40
N VAL A 81 7.33 -8.75 0.52
CA VAL A 81 6.64 -8.08 -0.60
C VAL A 81 7.40 -6.84 -1.08
N LEU A 82 7.94 -6.04 -0.15
CA LEU A 82 8.72 -4.85 -0.49
C LEU A 82 10.03 -5.22 -1.19
N ILE A 83 10.77 -6.21 -0.67
CA ILE A 83 12.02 -6.68 -1.29
C ILE A 83 11.72 -7.28 -2.67
N ALA A 84 10.73 -8.17 -2.77
CA ALA A 84 10.34 -8.77 -4.04
C ALA A 84 9.92 -7.71 -5.07
N GLY A 85 9.13 -6.71 -4.66
CA GLY A 85 8.71 -5.61 -5.52
C GLY A 85 9.88 -4.77 -6.03
N ILE A 86 10.84 -4.43 -5.16
CA ILE A 86 12.03 -3.67 -5.56
C ILE A 86 12.93 -4.51 -6.48
N THR A 87 13.22 -5.76 -6.13
CA THR A 87 14.09 -6.62 -6.93
C THR A 87 13.50 -6.86 -8.32
N LEU A 88 12.19 -7.14 -8.41
CA LEU A 88 11.51 -7.28 -9.71
C LEU A 88 11.49 -5.95 -10.46
N GLY A 89 11.29 -4.83 -9.77
CA GLY A 89 11.34 -3.51 -10.38
C GLY A 89 12.70 -3.16 -11.00
N VAL A 90 13.80 -3.47 -10.30
CA VAL A 90 15.16 -3.30 -10.83
C VAL A 90 15.37 -4.22 -12.02
N HIS A 91 14.87 -5.45 -11.95
CA HIS A 91 15.02 -6.44 -13.03
C HIS A 91 14.33 -6.00 -14.33
N PHE A 92 13.10 -5.47 -14.24
CA PHE A 92 12.32 -5.09 -15.42
C PHE A 92 12.60 -3.66 -15.93
N MET A 93 12.91 -2.70 -15.04
CA MET A 93 13.06 -1.28 -15.41
C MET A 93 14.50 -0.75 -15.30
N GLY A 94 15.43 -1.54 -14.76
CA GLY A 94 16.82 -1.15 -14.57
C GLY A 94 16.95 0.17 -13.79
N ASN A 95 17.55 1.18 -14.42
CA ASN A 95 17.81 2.47 -13.80
C ASN A 95 16.57 3.39 -13.67
N ARG A 96 15.43 3.02 -14.28
CA ARG A 96 14.19 3.81 -14.26
C ARG A 96 13.27 3.46 -13.09
N ILE A 97 13.77 2.72 -12.09
CA ILE A 97 13.02 2.38 -10.87
C ILE A 97 12.57 3.61 -10.06
N ILE A 98 13.18 4.78 -10.29
CA ILE A 98 12.76 6.03 -9.66
C ILE A 98 11.28 6.34 -9.91
N ILE A 99 10.73 5.99 -11.09
CA ILE A 99 9.33 6.27 -11.46
C ILE A 99 8.35 5.50 -10.55
N PRO A 100 8.41 4.15 -10.45
CA PRO A 100 7.52 3.41 -9.56
C PRO A 100 7.78 3.68 -8.08
N VAL A 101 9.01 4.05 -7.68
CA VAL A 101 9.30 4.49 -6.30
C VAL A 101 8.60 5.82 -5.99
N LEU A 102 8.63 6.80 -6.90
CA LEU A 102 7.86 8.04 -6.73
C LEU A 102 6.35 7.78 -6.69
N ASN A 103 5.86 6.85 -7.52
CA ASN A 103 4.47 6.42 -7.48
C ASN A 103 4.12 5.84 -6.10
N TYR A 104 4.98 5.01 -5.53
CA TYR A 104 4.80 4.45 -4.19
C TYR A 104 4.68 5.54 -3.12
N VAL A 105 5.53 6.58 -3.17
CA VAL A 105 5.43 7.72 -2.25
C VAL A 105 4.06 8.41 -2.39
N ILE A 106 3.57 8.62 -3.62
CA ILE A 106 2.24 9.19 -3.86
C ILE A 106 1.15 8.28 -3.29
N GLN A 107 1.27 6.96 -3.43
CA GLN A 107 0.32 6.00 -2.84
C GLN A 107 0.28 6.07 -1.32
N ILE A 108 1.41 6.32 -0.65
CA ILE A 108 1.46 6.58 0.81
C ILE A 108 0.58 7.77 1.18
N PHE A 109 0.75 8.89 0.50
CA PHE A 109 -0.08 10.08 0.73
C PHE A 109 -1.55 9.85 0.36
N ALA A 110 -1.81 9.13 -0.74
CA ALA A 110 -3.16 8.78 -1.18
C ALA A 110 -3.90 7.93 -0.14
N LEU A 111 -3.20 7.01 0.54
CA LEU A 111 -3.79 6.24 1.64
C LEU A 111 -4.14 7.15 2.81
N GLY A 112 -3.23 8.05 3.20
CA GLY A 112 -3.49 9.04 4.25
C GLY A 112 -4.73 9.89 3.95
N PHE A 113 -4.90 10.31 2.70
CA PHE A 113 -6.09 11.06 2.26
C PHE A 113 -7.36 10.19 2.16
N SER A 114 -7.20 8.88 1.95
CA SER A 114 -8.32 7.92 1.83
C SER A 114 -8.74 7.31 3.17
N LEU A 115 -8.02 7.64 4.25
CA LEU A 115 -8.51 7.39 5.60
C LEU A 115 -9.79 8.20 5.78
N LYS A 116 -10.87 7.51 6.14
CA LYS A 116 -12.11 8.21 6.53
C LYS A 116 -11.76 9.02 7.78
N GLN A 117 -11.87 10.34 7.69
CA GLN A 117 -11.83 11.20 8.88
C GLN A 117 -12.85 10.62 9.87
N GLY A 118 -12.35 10.16 11.01
CA GLY A 118 -13.22 9.88 12.14
C GLY A 118 -13.93 11.16 12.49
N GLU A 119 -15.26 11.09 12.54
CA GLU A 119 -16.09 11.99 13.32
C GLU A 119 -15.43 12.27 14.69
N PRO A 120 -15.57 13.48 15.23
CA PRO A 120 -15.01 13.82 16.53
C PRO A 120 -15.53 12.81 17.57
N VAL A 121 -14.61 12.28 18.37
CA VAL A 121 -14.92 11.47 19.55
C VAL A 121 -15.79 12.31 20.47
N GLU A 122 -17.11 12.13 20.40
CA GLU A 122 -18.05 12.69 21.35
C GLU A 122 -17.79 11.97 22.68
N LYS A 123 -17.08 12.67 23.59
CA LYS A 123 -16.94 12.26 24.98
C LYS A 123 -18.34 12.18 25.59
N LYS A 124 -18.80 10.98 25.93
CA LYS A 124 -19.87 10.78 26.90
C LYS A 124 -19.27 10.56 28.28
#